data_AF-A0A6V8HT61-F1
#
_entry.id   AF-A0A6V8HT61-F1
#
_cell.length_a   1.000
_cell.length_b   1.000
_cell.length_c   1.000
_cell.angle_alpha   90.00
_cell.angle_beta   90.00
_cell.angle_gamma   90.00
#
_symmetry.space_group_name_H-M   'P 1'
#
loop_
_entity.id
_entity.type
_entity.pdbx_description
1 polymer ?
#
loop_
_entity_poly.entity_id
_entity_poly.type
_entity_poly.pdbx_seq_one_letter_code
_entity_poly.pdbx_strand_id
1 'polypeptide(L)'
;MDPETEFDTDIMILDYVCSKATHALLLTRIAELSSRPAHADVDIVKIFDTWHLLTTHKHGATRQISRDLEAKLRLISFTAQFLSRARKSKWRDSHTRTNGIQEGHALSNTAYMTMLEILRIPREERLDDRCQVLSLIDLFPGFLDLCSAMSISADEDALVEVLGKFLLQAVLEQYTLFGKTAIEAITQASSLLSSHHQHPSSQNDRKKKWLSEIQSTYLTILLPPPSPIASQQSESQETHLNRLAQQFSAFDFEATLVMRLQSFLFGLETPILVKLETGEMNLYGDKNGGGE
;
A
#
# COMPACT_ATOMS: atom_id res chain seq x y z
N MET A 1 36.08 -4.90 -12.47
CA MET A 1 35.36 -4.00 -11.55
C MET A 1 35.63 -4.52 -10.17
N ASP A 2 35.98 -3.66 -9.22
CA ASP A 2 36.08 -4.06 -7.82
C ASP A 2 34.66 -4.37 -7.26
N PRO A 3 34.53 -5.28 -6.28
CA PRO A 3 33.23 -5.72 -5.75
C PRO A 3 32.41 -4.63 -5.02
N GLU A 4 33.02 -3.50 -4.70
CA GLU A 4 32.36 -2.36 -4.06
C GLU A 4 31.71 -1.49 -5.12
N THR A 5 32.46 -1.09 -6.15
CA THR A 5 31.95 -0.34 -7.30
C THR A 5 30.87 -1.12 -8.06
N GLU A 6 30.98 -2.44 -8.14
CA GLU A 6 29.93 -3.29 -8.72
C GLU A 6 28.63 -3.25 -7.91
N PHE A 7 28.71 -3.31 -6.57
CA PHE A 7 27.55 -3.20 -5.70
C PHE A 7 26.90 -1.83 -5.79
N ASP A 8 27.68 -0.76 -5.73
CA ASP A 8 27.17 0.61 -5.84
C ASP A 8 26.44 0.82 -7.17
N THR A 9 27.00 0.28 -8.26
CA THR A 9 26.36 0.33 -9.58
C THR A 9 25.04 -0.43 -9.59
N ASP A 10 25.02 -1.65 -9.05
CA ASP A 10 23.83 -2.50 -9.03
C ASP A 10 22.70 -1.90 -8.17
N ILE A 11 23.04 -1.32 -7.03
CA ILE A 11 22.12 -0.63 -6.13
C ILE A 11 21.61 0.68 -6.75
N MET A 12 22.47 1.43 -7.44
CA MET A 12 22.08 2.62 -8.18
C MET A 12 21.06 2.29 -9.28
N ILE A 13 21.28 1.19 -10.03
CA ILE A 13 20.33 0.71 -11.03
C ILE A 13 19.04 0.25 -10.37
N LEU A 14 19.13 -0.51 -9.27
CA LEU A 14 17.95 -0.99 -8.52
C LEU A 14 17.07 0.17 -8.04
N ASP A 15 17.69 1.21 -7.49
CA ASP A 15 16.98 2.39 -7.02
C ASP A 15 16.24 3.11 -8.16
N TYR A 16 16.91 3.26 -9.31
CA TYR A 16 16.32 3.83 -10.52
C TYR A 16 15.12 3.02 -11.02
N VAL A 17 15.30 1.71 -11.24
CA VAL A 17 14.22 0.88 -11.80
C VAL A 17 13.06 0.74 -10.81
N CYS A 18 13.33 0.67 -9.50
CA CYS A 18 12.32 0.64 -8.45
C CYS A 18 11.47 1.92 -8.47
N SER A 19 12.12 3.09 -8.53
CA SER A 19 11.43 4.38 -8.57
C SER A 19 10.58 4.53 -9.84
N LYS A 20 11.15 4.24 -11.02
CA LYS A 20 10.45 4.34 -12.31
C LYS A 20 9.28 3.36 -12.40
N ALA A 21 9.45 2.12 -11.92
CA ALA A 21 8.38 1.13 -11.89
C ALA A 21 7.24 1.50 -10.94
N THR A 22 7.56 2.02 -9.74
CA THR A 22 6.55 2.52 -8.82
C THR A 22 5.75 3.65 -9.46
N HIS A 23 6.46 4.61 -10.08
CA HIS A 23 5.82 5.74 -10.74
C HIS A 23 4.92 5.28 -11.89
N ALA A 24 5.38 4.34 -12.72
CA ALA A 24 4.61 3.78 -13.84
C ALA A 24 3.32 3.10 -13.36
N LEU A 25 3.38 2.30 -12.29
CA LEU A 25 2.19 1.67 -11.69
C LEU A 25 1.18 2.72 -11.20
N LEU A 26 1.65 3.76 -10.50
CA LEU A 26 0.79 4.82 -9.97
C LEU A 26 0.18 5.67 -11.09
N LEU A 27 0.96 6.06 -12.11
CA LEU A 27 0.45 6.83 -13.25
C LEU A 27 -0.60 6.05 -14.05
N THR A 28 -0.40 4.75 -14.24
CA THR A 28 -1.40 3.86 -14.85
C THR A 28 -2.71 3.96 -14.08
N ARG A 29 -2.63 3.80 -12.75
CA ARG A 29 -3.82 3.81 -11.90
C ARG A 29 -4.51 5.17 -11.88
N ILE A 30 -3.76 6.26 -11.80
CA ILE A 30 -4.29 7.63 -11.83
C ILE A 30 -5.02 7.89 -13.16
N ALA A 31 -4.45 7.44 -14.28
CA ALA A 31 -5.08 7.56 -15.59
C ALA A 31 -6.42 6.81 -15.65
N GLU A 32 -6.46 5.56 -15.17
CA GLU A 32 -7.70 4.76 -15.11
C GLU A 32 -8.79 5.40 -14.23
N LEU A 33 -8.41 5.88 -13.04
CA LEU A 33 -9.33 6.57 -12.13
C LEU A 33 -9.89 7.84 -12.79
N SER A 34 -9.09 8.50 -13.63
CA SER A 34 -9.47 9.69 -14.39
C SER A 34 -10.13 9.41 -15.75
N SER A 35 -10.38 8.13 -16.08
CA SER A 35 -10.91 7.70 -17.40
C SER A 35 -10.05 8.14 -18.59
N ARG A 36 -8.74 8.23 -18.41
CA ARG A 36 -7.75 8.56 -19.44
C ARG A 36 -7.01 7.29 -19.89
N PRO A 37 -6.51 7.23 -21.14
CA PRO A 37 -5.66 6.14 -21.56
C PRO A 37 -4.38 6.13 -20.71
N ALA A 38 -4.04 4.96 -20.17
CA ALA A 38 -2.76 4.75 -19.51
C ALA A 38 -1.67 4.57 -20.58
N HIS A 39 -0.60 5.35 -20.50
CA HIS A 39 0.59 5.23 -21.35
C HIS A 39 1.82 4.90 -20.50
N ALA A 40 1.66 4.04 -19.51
CA ALA A 40 2.80 3.61 -18.70
C ALA A 40 3.61 2.54 -19.43
N ASP A 41 4.92 2.62 -19.27
CA ASP A 41 5.85 1.62 -19.74
C ASP A 41 5.65 0.32 -18.95
N VAL A 42 4.95 -0.66 -19.53
CA VAL A 42 4.70 -1.96 -18.89
C VAL A 42 5.98 -2.78 -18.73
N ASP A 43 7.04 -2.43 -19.46
CA ASP A 43 8.29 -3.19 -19.45
C ASP A 43 9.18 -2.82 -18.25
N ILE A 44 9.09 -1.61 -17.72
CA ILE A 44 9.91 -1.19 -16.57
C ILE A 44 9.62 -2.01 -15.29
N VAL A 45 8.37 -2.46 -15.10
CA VAL A 45 8.01 -3.28 -13.94
C VAL A 45 8.66 -4.67 -14.04
N LYS A 46 8.71 -5.26 -15.25
CA LYS A 46 9.38 -6.55 -15.49
C LYS A 46 10.90 -6.44 -15.36
N ILE A 47 11.45 -5.29 -15.78
CA ILE A 47 12.87 -5.00 -15.58
C ILE A 47 13.17 -4.93 -14.08
N PHE A 48 12.33 -4.25 -13.29
CA PHE A 48 12.47 -4.21 -11.84
C PHE A 48 12.41 -5.60 -11.20
N ASP A 49 11.43 -6.43 -11.54
CA ASP A 49 11.32 -7.83 -11.08
C ASP A 49 12.65 -8.58 -11.27
N THR A 50 13.16 -8.53 -12.50
CA THR A 50 14.36 -9.24 -12.91
C THR A 50 15.58 -8.70 -12.15
N TRP A 51 15.70 -7.38 -12.06
CA TRP A 51 16.84 -6.74 -11.41
C TRP A 51 16.83 -6.95 -9.90
N HIS A 52 15.67 -6.88 -9.24
CA HIS A 52 15.53 -7.15 -7.82
C HIS A 52 15.94 -8.59 -7.46
N LEU A 53 15.53 -9.57 -8.28
CA LEU A 53 15.95 -10.97 -8.12
C LEU A 53 17.46 -11.14 -8.28
N LEU A 54 18.04 -10.57 -9.35
CA LEU A 54 19.47 -10.65 -9.63
C LEU A 54 20.31 -10.00 -8.53
N THR A 55 19.94 -8.81 -8.09
CA THR A 55 20.66 -8.07 -7.04
C THR A 55 20.61 -8.79 -5.70
N THR A 56 19.46 -9.35 -5.33
CA THR A 56 19.30 -10.14 -4.10
C THR A 56 20.14 -11.41 -4.15
N HIS A 57 20.16 -12.11 -5.28
CA HIS A 57 20.98 -13.31 -5.45
C HIS A 57 22.48 -13.01 -5.45
N LYS A 58 22.89 -11.91 -6.10
CA LYS A 58 24.30 -11.56 -6.30
C LYS A 58 24.97 -11.00 -5.04
N HIS A 59 24.28 -10.13 -4.30
CA HIS A 59 24.87 -9.43 -3.15
C HIS A 59 24.47 -10.02 -1.80
N GLY A 60 23.49 -10.94 -1.78
CA GLY A 60 22.95 -11.54 -0.57
C GLY A 60 22.24 -10.52 0.34
N ALA A 61 21.55 -11.01 1.37
CA ALA A 61 20.86 -10.15 2.34
C ALA A 61 21.82 -9.49 3.37
N THR A 62 23.13 -9.66 3.23
CA THR A 62 24.12 -9.28 4.24
C THR A 62 24.65 -7.86 4.06
N ARG A 63 24.58 -7.29 2.84
CA ARG A 63 24.97 -5.90 2.59
C ARG A 63 23.79 -4.96 2.86
N GLN A 64 24.05 -3.91 3.63
CA GLN A 64 23.04 -2.91 3.98
C GLN A 64 22.75 -2.00 2.78
N ILE A 65 21.47 -1.84 2.47
CA ILE A 65 20.98 -0.83 1.52
C ILE A 65 20.60 0.45 2.28
N SER A 66 20.47 1.57 1.55
CA SER A 66 20.02 2.82 2.15
C SER A 66 18.57 2.72 2.65
N ARG A 67 18.22 3.53 3.66
CA ARG A 67 16.85 3.58 4.21
C ARG A 67 15.82 4.00 3.15
N ASP A 68 16.19 4.94 2.27
CA ASP A 68 15.35 5.37 1.16
C ASP A 68 15.08 4.24 0.16
N LEU A 69 16.10 3.46 -0.20
CA LEU A 69 15.91 2.31 -1.09
C LEU A 69 15.05 1.23 -0.43
N GLU A 70 15.26 0.95 0.86
CA GLU A 70 14.42 0.03 1.61
C GLU A 70 12.95 0.49 1.65
N ALA A 71 12.71 1.79 1.83
CA ALA A 71 11.38 2.38 1.76
C ALA A 71 10.75 2.28 0.36
N LYS A 72 11.53 2.53 -0.71
CA LYS A 72 11.08 2.36 -2.11
C LYS A 72 10.73 0.90 -2.42
N LEU A 73 11.53 -0.06 -1.96
CA LEU A 73 11.27 -1.50 -2.14
C LEU A 73 9.99 -1.94 -1.43
N ARG A 74 9.71 -1.41 -0.23
CA ARG A 74 8.42 -1.61 0.45
C ARG A 74 7.28 -0.94 -0.31
N LEU A 75 7.50 0.27 -0.81
CA LEU A 75 6.49 1.06 -1.54
C LEU A 75 6.06 0.34 -2.82
N ILE A 76 6.98 -0.13 -3.65
CA ILE A 76 6.65 -0.86 -4.87
C ILE A 76 5.97 -2.19 -4.56
N SER A 77 6.43 -2.91 -3.55
CA SER A 77 5.84 -4.19 -3.14
C SER A 77 4.38 -4.02 -2.73
N PHE A 78 4.12 -3.06 -1.84
CA PHE A 78 2.75 -2.75 -1.42
C PHE A 78 1.90 -2.24 -2.57
N THR A 79 2.42 -1.29 -3.37
CA THR A 79 1.70 -0.72 -4.52
C THR A 79 1.30 -1.80 -5.51
N ALA A 80 2.21 -2.71 -5.87
CA ALA A 80 1.94 -3.81 -6.78
C ALA A 80 0.85 -4.74 -6.23
N GLN A 81 0.91 -5.12 -4.94
CA GLN A 81 -0.11 -5.95 -4.30
C GLN A 81 -1.48 -5.26 -4.24
N PHE A 82 -1.51 -4.00 -3.81
CA PHE A 82 -2.73 -3.21 -3.69
C PHE A 82 -3.43 -3.03 -5.04
N LEU A 83 -2.67 -2.71 -6.10
CA LEU A 83 -3.24 -2.49 -7.44
C LEU A 83 -3.62 -3.79 -8.15
N SER A 84 -2.99 -4.91 -7.78
CA SER A 84 -3.27 -6.23 -8.37
C SER A 84 -4.29 -7.07 -7.59
N ARG A 85 -4.88 -6.55 -6.50
CA ARG A 85 -5.70 -7.35 -5.57
C ARG A 85 -6.86 -8.11 -6.22
N ALA A 86 -7.42 -7.57 -7.31
CA ALA A 86 -8.47 -8.21 -8.11
C ALA A 86 -8.09 -8.36 -9.59
N ARG A 87 -6.79 -8.25 -9.91
CA ARG A 87 -6.24 -8.32 -11.26
C ARG A 87 -5.28 -9.50 -11.44
N LYS A 88 -5.21 -10.01 -12.66
CA LYS A 88 -4.11 -10.85 -13.14
C LYS A 88 -2.81 -10.07 -13.02
N SER A 89 -1.81 -10.67 -12.38
CA SER A 89 -0.50 -10.04 -12.25
C SER A 89 0.58 -11.12 -12.15
N LYS A 90 1.57 -11.05 -13.04
CA LYS A 90 2.75 -11.91 -12.96
C LYS A 90 3.56 -11.62 -11.70
N TRP A 91 3.52 -10.37 -11.20
CA TRP A 91 4.13 -9.98 -9.93
C TRP A 91 3.52 -10.77 -8.78
N ARG A 92 2.19 -10.89 -8.78
CA ARG A 92 1.44 -11.66 -7.79
C ARG A 92 1.87 -13.12 -7.83
N ASP A 93 1.85 -13.76 -8.99
CA ASP A 93 2.21 -15.18 -9.15
C ASP A 93 3.65 -15.52 -8.71
N SER A 94 4.58 -14.58 -8.89
CA SER A 94 5.98 -14.71 -8.48
C SER A 94 6.16 -14.58 -6.96
N HIS A 95 5.36 -13.76 -6.28
CA HIS A 95 5.50 -13.42 -4.87
C HIS A 95 4.50 -14.11 -3.92
N THR A 96 3.45 -14.75 -4.43
CA THR A 96 2.45 -15.49 -3.61
C THR A 96 2.74 -16.98 -3.42
N ARG A 97 3.90 -17.49 -3.86
CA ARG A 97 4.30 -18.90 -3.65
C ARG A 97 4.46 -19.30 -2.17
N THR A 98 4.37 -18.36 -1.24
CA THR A 98 4.44 -18.60 0.20
C THR A 98 3.27 -17.94 0.91
N ASN A 99 2.13 -18.60 0.91
CA ASN A 99 1.31 -18.86 2.09
C ASN A 99 0.10 -19.65 1.61
N GLY A 100 -0.12 -20.81 2.24
CA GLY A 100 -1.21 -21.71 1.91
C GLY A 100 -2.52 -20.94 1.81
N ILE A 101 -3.36 -21.38 0.87
CA ILE A 101 -4.77 -21.02 0.76
C ILE A 101 -5.36 -21.08 2.17
N GLN A 102 -5.34 -19.96 2.89
CA GLN A 102 -6.24 -19.76 4.00
C GLN A 102 -7.62 -19.87 3.36
N GLU A 103 -8.52 -20.61 3.98
CA GLU A 103 -9.92 -20.76 3.58
C GLU A 103 -10.59 -19.37 3.61
N GLY A 104 -10.27 -18.55 2.62
CA GLY A 104 -10.85 -17.23 2.43
C GLY A 104 -12.24 -17.44 1.89
N HIS A 105 -13.22 -16.84 2.55
CA HIS A 105 -14.59 -16.79 2.04
C HIS A 105 -14.57 -16.19 0.64
N ALA A 106 -14.72 -17.05 -0.37
CA ALA A 106 -14.75 -16.65 -1.75
C ALA A 106 -15.86 -15.61 -1.95
N LEU A 107 -15.53 -14.49 -2.60
CA LEU A 107 -16.53 -13.48 -2.94
C LEU A 107 -17.70 -14.10 -3.70
N SER A 108 -18.93 -13.67 -3.38
CA SER A 108 -20.08 -14.00 -4.23
C SER A 108 -19.87 -13.41 -5.63
N ASN A 109 -20.58 -13.94 -6.64
CA ASN A 109 -20.44 -13.42 -8.01
C ASN A 109 -20.83 -11.94 -8.07
N THR A 110 -21.92 -11.59 -7.38
CA THR A 110 -22.41 -10.22 -7.28
C THR A 110 -21.36 -9.32 -6.60
N ALA A 111 -20.83 -9.73 -5.45
CA ALA A 111 -19.81 -8.95 -4.74
C ALA A 111 -18.53 -8.76 -5.58
N TYR A 112 -18.09 -9.80 -6.30
CA TYR A 112 -16.95 -9.70 -7.20
C TYR A 112 -17.20 -8.70 -8.33
N MET A 113 -18.38 -8.76 -8.98
CA MET A 113 -18.73 -7.79 -10.03
C MET A 113 -18.83 -6.36 -9.49
N THR A 114 -19.41 -6.17 -8.30
CA THR A 114 -19.43 -4.86 -7.62
C THR A 114 -18.01 -4.35 -7.35
N MET A 115 -17.10 -5.20 -6.88
CA MET A 115 -15.70 -4.83 -6.66
C MET A 115 -15.01 -4.41 -7.96
N LEU A 116 -15.20 -5.18 -9.04
CA LEU A 116 -14.64 -4.87 -10.36
C LEU A 116 -15.14 -3.52 -10.91
N GLU A 117 -16.41 -3.19 -10.66
CA GLU A 117 -17.02 -1.92 -11.04
C GLU A 117 -16.42 -0.76 -10.23
N ILE A 118 -16.41 -0.88 -8.90
CA ILE A 118 -15.82 0.11 -7.98
C ILE A 118 -14.35 0.37 -8.35
N LEU A 119 -13.57 -0.69 -8.54
CA LEU A 119 -12.15 -0.60 -8.85
C LEU A 119 -11.87 -0.26 -10.32
N ARG A 120 -12.90 -0.22 -11.17
CA ARG A 120 -12.82 0.01 -12.63
C ARG A 120 -11.83 -0.92 -13.32
N ILE A 121 -11.90 -2.22 -13.02
CA ILE A 121 -10.96 -3.22 -13.57
C ILE A 121 -11.39 -3.63 -14.99
N PRO A 122 -10.53 -3.44 -16.02
CA PRO A 122 -10.77 -3.89 -17.39
C PRO A 122 -11.01 -5.40 -17.47
N ARG A 123 -11.77 -5.86 -18.49
CA ARG A 123 -12.16 -7.27 -18.61
C ARG A 123 -10.96 -8.21 -18.76
N GLU A 124 -9.96 -7.74 -19.48
CA GLU A 124 -8.75 -8.45 -19.87
C GLU A 124 -7.84 -8.73 -18.65
N GLU A 125 -7.94 -7.88 -17.62
CA GLU A 125 -7.12 -7.94 -16.42
C GLU A 125 -7.80 -8.67 -15.26
N ARG A 126 -9.06 -9.10 -15.39
CA ARG A 126 -9.80 -9.77 -14.31
C ARG A 126 -9.19 -11.12 -13.98
N LEU A 127 -9.14 -11.45 -12.69
CA LEU A 127 -8.78 -12.78 -12.21
C LEU A 127 -9.72 -13.85 -12.80
N ASP A 128 -9.16 -15.02 -13.10
CA ASP A 128 -9.95 -16.18 -13.53
C ASP A 128 -10.67 -16.84 -12.34
N ASP A 129 -10.04 -16.79 -11.16
CA ASP A 129 -10.58 -17.31 -9.91
C ASP A 129 -10.75 -16.19 -8.89
N ARG A 130 -11.99 -15.95 -8.45
CA ARG A 130 -12.33 -14.91 -7.47
C ARG A 130 -11.90 -15.24 -6.05
N CYS A 131 -11.58 -16.50 -5.74
CA CYS A 131 -11.00 -16.89 -4.44
C CYS A 131 -9.59 -16.29 -4.24
N GLN A 132 -8.99 -15.83 -5.33
CA GLN A 132 -7.67 -15.22 -5.33
C GLN A 132 -7.68 -13.72 -5.00
N VAL A 133 -8.86 -13.11 -4.83
CA VAL A 133 -8.94 -11.69 -4.49
C VAL A 133 -8.31 -11.45 -3.12
N LEU A 134 -7.39 -10.49 -3.04
CA LEU A 134 -6.82 -10.04 -1.77
C LEU A 134 -7.72 -8.97 -1.17
N SER A 135 -8.09 -9.14 0.10
CA SER A 135 -8.86 -8.14 0.82
C SER A 135 -7.96 -7.04 1.37
N LEU A 136 -8.53 -5.87 1.62
CA LEU A 136 -7.83 -4.76 2.28
C LEU A 136 -7.36 -5.16 3.68
N ILE A 137 -8.14 -5.94 4.44
CA ILE A 137 -7.72 -6.34 5.79
C ILE A 137 -6.44 -7.19 5.75
N ASP A 138 -6.24 -7.99 4.70
CA ASP A 138 -5.01 -8.78 4.50
C ASP A 138 -3.82 -7.91 4.08
N LEU A 139 -4.07 -6.79 3.41
CA LEU A 139 -3.04 -5.84 2.97
C LEU A 139 -2.63 -4.85 4.08
N PHE A 140 -3.44 -4.68 5.12
CA PHE A 140 -3.20 -3.69 6.18
C PHE A 140 -1.83 -3.84 6.87
N PRO A 141 -1.35 -5.05 7.24
CA PRO A 141 -0.03 -5.19 7.86
C PRO A 141 1.10 -4.67 6.97
N GLY A 142 1.04 -4.97 5.66
CA GLY A 142 2.00 -4.47 4.68
C GLY A 142 1.94 -2.94 4.55
N PHE A 143 0.75 -2.36 4.59
CA PHE A 143 0.59 -0.90 4.57
C PHE A 143 1.13 -0.24 5.84
N LEU A 144 0.89 -0.86 7.01
CA LEU A 144 1.39 -0.38 8.29
C LEU A 144 2.92 -0.37 8.33
N ASP A 145 3.57 -1.41 7.80
CA ASP A 145 5.03 -1.48 7.69
C ASP A 145 5.58 -0.46 6.69
N LEU A 146 4.87 -0.22 5.58
CA LEU A 146 5.19 0.88 4.66
C LEU A 146 5.12 2.23 5.36
N CYS A 147 4.02 2.55 6.07
CA CYS A 147 3.89 3.80 6.82
C CYS A 147 5.00 3.97 7.87
N SER A 148 5.39 2.88 8.54
CA SER A 148 6.54 2.89 9.46
C SER A 148 7.84 3.26 8.75
N ALA A 149 8.10 2.68 7.58
CA ALA A 149 9.28 3.01 6.76
C ALA A 149 9.24 4.46 6.24
N MET A 150 8.05 4.98 5.92
CA MET A 150 7.85 6.35 5.43
C MET A 150 7.88 7.42 6.54
N SER A 151 7.88 7.03 7.82
CA SER A 151 7.95 7.97 8.95
C SER A 151 9.23 8.80 9.00
N ILE A 152 10.21 8.49 8.15
CA ILE A 152 11.43 9.27 7.96
C ILE A 152 11.18 10.58 7.21
N SER A 153 10.16 10.65 6.35
CA SER A 153 9.91 11.78 5.45
C SER A 153 8.47 12.28 5.47
N ALA A 154 7.53 11.51 6.01
CA ALA A 154 6.12 11.87 6.07
C ALA A 154 5.69 12.36 7.46
N ASP A 155 4.72 13.28 7.46
CA ASP A 155 4.04 13.77 8.66
C ASP A 155 3.31 12.63 9.40
N GLU A 156 3.52 12.52 10.71
CA GLU A 156 2.99 11.43 11.54
C GLU A 156 1.45 11.46 11.62
N ASP A 157 0.85 12.64 11.78
CA ASP A 157 -0.60 12.78 11.90
C ASP A 157 -1.29 12.34 10.61
N ALA A 158 -0.75 12.75 9.46
CA ALA A 158 -1.21 12.30 8.15
C ALA A 158 -1.03 10.78 7.92
N LEU A 159 -0.01 10.15 8.54
CA LEU A 159 0.18 8.69 8.49
C LEU A 159 -0.88 7.96 9.33
N VAL A 160 -1.17 8.45 10.53
CA VAL A 160 -2.24 7.91 11.38
C VAL A 160 -3.59 8.05 10.69
N GLU A 161 -3.85 9.20 10.06
CA GLU A 161 -5.09 9.46 9.34
C GLU A 161 -5.31 8.45 8.20
N VAL A 162 -4.31 8.24 7.33
CA VAL A 162 -4.46 7.31 6.21
C VAL A 162 -4.56 5.85 6.69
N LEU A 163 -3.84 5.47 7.74
CA LEU A 163 -3.96 4.13 8.34
C LEU A 163 -5.34 3.89 8.94
N GLY A 164 -5.90 4.89 9.62
CA GLY A 164 -7.25 4.83 10.17
C GLY A 164 -8.32 4.68 9.10
N LYS A 165 -8.25 5.50 8.03
CA LYS A 165 -9.15 5.37 6.87
C LYS A 165 -8.99 4.03 6.17
N PHE A 166 -7.76 3.51 6.08
CA PHE A 166 -7.51 2.18 5.52
C PHE A 166 -8.21 1.09 6.34
N LEU A 167 -8.06 1.11 7.68
CA LEU A 167 -8.71 0.13 8.55
C LEU A 167 -10.24 0.22 8.47
N LEU A 168 -10.77 1.44 8.46
CA LEU A 168 -12.21 1.68 8.29
C LEU A 168 -12.71 1.05 6.99
N GLN A 169 -12.03 1.32 5.87
CA GLN A 169 -12.40 0.76 4.58
C GLN A 169 -12.25 -0.77 4.55
N ALA A 170 -11.23 -1.31 5.21
CA ALA A 170 -11.03 -2.76 5.31
C ALA A 170 -12.19 -3.45 6.04
N VAL A 171 -12.70 -2.86 7.13
CA VAL A 171 -13.87 -3.38 7.83
C VAL A 171 -15.12 -3.30 6.96
N LEU A 172 -15.34 -2.15 6.30
CA LEU A 172 -16.49 -1.99 5.39
C LEU A 172 -16.43 -2.97 4.22
N GLU A 173 -15.24 -3.25 3.67
CA GLU A 173 -15.05 -4.24 2.62
C GLU A 173 -15.40 -5.66 3.09
N GLN A 174 -14.95 -6.04 4.30
CA GLN A 174 -15.28 -7.34 4.88
C GLN A 174 -16.79 -7.52 5.07
N TYR A 175 -17.48 -6.47 5.52
CA TYR A 175 -18.93 -6.46 5.72
C TYR A 175 -19.69 -6.47 4.39
N THR A 176 -19.35 -5.58 3.46
CA THR A 176 -20.14 -5.35 2.24
C THR A 176 -19.84 -6.32 1.10
N LEU A 177 -18.61 -6.81 0.97
CA LEU A 177 -18.19 -7.65 -0.15
C LEU A 177 -17.91 -9.10 0.26
N PHE A 178 -17.23 -9.31 1.39
CA PHE A 178 -16.87 -10.66 1.87
C PHE A 178 -17.95 -11.32 2.72
N GLY A 179 -19.09 -10.65 2.95
CA GLY A 179 -20.27 -11.23 3.58
C GLY A 179 -20.12 -11.51 5.07
N LYS A 180 -19.12 -10.93 5.74
CA LYS A 180 -18.99 -11.02 7.20
C LYS A 180 -20.10 -10.23 7.88
N THR A 181 -20.49 -10.67 9.06
CA THR A 181 -21.34 -9.86 9.92
C THR A 181 -20.59 -8.61 10.41
N ALA A 182 -21.33 -7.58 10.81
CA ALA A 182 -20.75 -6.35 11.33
C ALA A 182 -19.82 -6.60 12.53
N ILE A 183 -20.21 -7.52 13.42
CA ILE A 183 -19.44 -7.92 14.60
C ILE A 183 -18.15 -8.61 14.17
N GLU A 184 -18.22 -9.62 13.29
CA GLU A 184 -17.03 -10.35 12.83
C GLU A 184 -16.00 -9.43 12.16
N ALA A 185 -16.45 -8.49 11.31
CA ALA A 185 -15.58 -7.55 10.63
C ALA A 185 -14.84 -6.62 11.61
N ILE A 186 -15.56 -6.05 12.60
CA ILE A 186 -14.97 -5.19 13.64
C ILE A 186 -14.04 -5.98 14.57
N THR A 187 -14.45 -7.18 14.99
CA THR A 187 -13.64 -8.04 15.87
C THR A 187 -12.35 -8.46 15.18
N GLN A 188 -12.39 -8.77 13.87
CA GLN A 188 -11.18 -9.06 13.10
C GLN A 188 -10.21 -7.88 13.10
N ALA A 189 -10.70 -6.66 12.81
CA ALA A 189 -9.86 -5.46 12.84
C ALA A 189 -9.29 -5.18 14.24
N SER A 190 -10.09 -5.35 15.30
CA SER A 190 -9.64 -5.17 16.69
C SER A 190 -8.56 -6.18 17.08
N SER A 191 -8.72 -7.44 16.65
CA SER A 191 -7.74 -8.50 16.86
C SER A 191 -6.43 -8.23 16.12
N LEU A 192 -6.51 -7.74 14.89
CA LEU A 192 -5.36 -7.33 14.08
C LEU A 192 -4.55 -6.22 14.76
N LEU A 193 -5.20 -5.17 15.27
CA LEU A 193 -4.49 -4.10 15.99
C LEU A 193 -3.85 -4.59 17.29
N SER A 194 -4.49 -5.54 17.96
CA SER A 194 -4.02 -6.11 19.23
C SER A 194 -2.82 -7.05 19.03
N SER A 195 -2.80 -7.85 17.96
CA SER A 195 -1.67 -8.74 17.66
C SER A 195 -0.40 -7.95 17.35
N HIS A 196 -0.53 -6.83 16.64
CA HIS A 196 0.59 -5.92 16.35
C HIS A 196 1.08 -5.13 17.58
N HIS A 197 0.30 -5.06 18.66
CA HIS A 197 0.76 -4.47 19.93
C HIS A 197 1.70 -5.38 20.72
N GLN A 198 1.66 -6.70 20.51
CA GLN A 198 2.33 -7.69 21.36
C GLN A 198 3.74 -8.07 20.91
N HIS A 199 4.16 -7.69 19.69
CA HIS A 199 5.53 -7.97 19.26
C HIS A 199 6.52 -7.09 20.05
N PRO A 200 7.67 -7.58 20.56
CA PRO A 200 8.61 -6.76 21.35
C PRO A 200 9.90 -6.42 20.59
N SER A 201 10.00 -5.19 20.04
CA SER A 201 11.25 -4.53 19.65
C SER A 201 11.17 -3.02 19.90
N SER A 202 12.29 -2.31 20.05
CA SER A 202 12.34 -0.88 20.46
C SER A 202 11.83 0.13 19.42
N GLN A 203 11.64 -0.28 18.14
CA GLN A 203 10.92 0.52 17.14
C GLN A 203 9.39 0.54 17.37
N ASN A 204 8.90 -0.20 18.37
CA ASN A 204 7.47 -0.35 18.65
C ASN A 204 6.75 0.86 19.18
N ASP A 205 7.39 1.76 19.93
CA ASP A 205 6.60 2.64 20.80
C ASP A 205 5.78 3.65 19.98
N ARG A 206 6.34 4.11 18.85
CA ARG A 206 5.61 4.91 17.85
C ARG A 206 4.48 4.10 17.20
N LYS A 207 4.78 2.88 16.73
CA LYS A 207 3.79 2.00 16.09
C LYS A 207 2.63 1.68 17.04
N LYS A 208 2.91 1.41 18.32
CA LYS A 208 1.92 1.21 19.39
C LYS A 208 1.08 2.47 19.63
N LYS A 209 1.69 3.65 19.64
CA LYS A 209 0.96 4.93 19.74
C LYS A 209 -0.03 5.07 18.58
N TRP A 210 0.41 4.88 17.34
CA TRP A 210 -0.46 4.94 16.17
C TRP A 210 -1.60 3.92 16.26
N LEU A 211 -1.31 2.67 16.61
CA LEU A 211 -2.33 1.63 16.75
C LEU A 211 -3.35 1.95 17.84
N SER A 212 -2.91 2.53 18.96
CA SER A 212 -3.78 2.97 20.05
C SER A 212 -4.70 4.12 19.60
N GLU A 213 -4.17 5.07 18.83
CA GLU A 213 -4.91 6.20 18.29
C GLU A 213 -5.91 5.78 17.21
N ILE A 214 -5.53 4.85 16.35
CA ILE A 214 -6.42 4.23 15.36
C ILE A 214 -7.57 3.49 16.09
N GLN A 215 -7.25 2.78 17.16
CA GLN A 215 -8.26 2.09 17.97
C GLN A 215 -9.21 3.07 18.66
N SER A 216 -8.73 4.16 19.25
CA SER A 216 -9.59 5.13 19.94
C SER A 216 -10.42 6.00 18.99
N THR A 217 -9.93 6.24 17.76
CA THR A 217 -10.54 7.20 16.83
C THR A 217 -11.33 6.52 15.70
N TYR A 218 -10.77 5.47 15.09
CA TYR A 218 -11.36 4.87 13.88
C TYR A 218 -12.20 3.64 14.18
N LEU A 219 -11.83 2.81 15.17
CA LEU A 219 -12.72 1.73 15.60
C LEU A 219 -13.98 2.26 16.29
N THR A 220 -13.91 3.41 16.95
CA THR A 220 -15.08 4.04 17.57
C THR A 220 -16.06 4.57 16.52
N ILE A 221 -15.59 5.03 15.36
CA ILE A 221 -16.45 5.40 14.21
C ILE A 221 -17.30 4.22 13.74
N LEU A 222 -16.77 2.99 13.79
CA LEU A 222 -17.49 1.78 13.37
C LEU A 222 -18.63 1.37 14.31
N LEU A 223 -18.69 1.95 15.51
CA LEU A 223 -19.74 1.67 16.48
C LEU A 223 -20.87 2.70 16.33
N PRO A 224 -22.15 2.28 16.47
CA PRO A 224 -23.27 3.21 16.46
C PRO A 224 -23.10 4.29 17.55
N PRO A 225 -23.45 5.55 17.27
CA PRO A 225 -23.40 6.59 18.29
C PRO A 225 -24.36 6.24 19.44
N PRO A 226 -24.01 6.58 20.69
CA PRO A 226 -24.88 6.34 21.83
C PRO A 226 -26.21 7.06 21.64
N SER A 227 -27.33 6.36 21.90
CA SER A 227 -28.67 6.95 21.77
C SER A 227 -28.79 8.17 22.71
N PRO A 228 -29.13 9.36 22.18
CA PRO A 228 -29.23 10.57 23.01
C PRO A 228 -30.44 10.53 23.97
N ILE A 229 -31.37 9.58 23.78
CA ILE A 229 -32.59 9.46 24.58
C ILE A 229 -32.78 7.98 24.95
N ALA A 230 -32.85 7.68 26.25
CA ALA A 230 -33.00 6.32 26.78
C ALA A 230 -34.25 5.56 26.28
N SER A 231 -35.20 6.24 25.63
CA SER A 231 -36.43 5.67 25.07
C SER A 231 -36.40 5.46 23.55
N GLN A 232 -35.32 5.84 22.85
CA GLN A 232 -35.15 5.51 21.42
C GLN A 232 -34.37 4.21 21.28
N GLN A 233 -34.87 3.30 20.44
CA GLN A 233 -34.14 2.09 20.04
C GLN A 233 -32.78 2.49 19.47
N SER A 234 -31.71 1.98 20.08
CA SER A 234 -30.36 2.13 19.55
C SER A 234 -30.32 1.63 18.12
N GLU A 235 -29.69 2.42 17.25
CA GLU A 235 -29.45 2.03 15.87
C GLU A 235 -28.73 0.68 15.80
N SER A 236 -29.20 -0.22 14.92
CA SER A 236 -28.52 -1.50 14.72
C SER A 236 -27.14 -1.28 14.08
N GLN A 237 -26.20 -2.16 14.42
CA GLN A 237 -24.84 -2.06 13.90
C GLN A 237 -24.78 -2.16 12.37
N GLU A 238 -25.65 -2.97 11.78
CA GLU A 238 -25.80 -3.11 10.33
C GLU A 238 -26.32 -1.82 9.68
N THR A 239 -27.30 -1.16 10.29
CA THR A 239 -27.84 0.10 9.76
C THR A 239 -26.75 1.18 9.76
N HIS A 240 -25.97 1.23 10.85
CA HIS A 240 -24.84 2.14 10.98
C HIS A 240 -23.74 1.86 9.95
N LEU A 241 -23.29 0.61 9.80
CA LEU A 241 -22.27 0.25 8.81
C LEU A 241 -22.73 0.49 7.37
N ASN A 242 -24.00 0.25 7.05
CA ASN A 242 -24.55 0.56 5.73
C ASN A 242 -24.52 2.07 5.45
N ARG A 243 -24.79 2.92 6.45
CA ARG A 243 -24.64 4.37 6.32
C ARG A 243 -23.17 4.76 6.14
N LEU A 244 -22.26 4.18 6.93
CA LEU A 244 -20.83 4.45 6.79
C LEU A 244 -20.31 4.04 5.41
N ALA A 245 -20.73 2.90 4.86
CA ALA A 245 -20.36 2.47 3.52
C ALA A 245 -20.79 3.45 2.41
N GLN A 246 -21.85 4.23 2.64
CA GLN A 246 -22.27 5.30 1.73
C GLN A 246 -21.44 6.58 1.90
N GLN A 247 -20.97 6.86 3.11
CA GLN A 247 -20.15 8.04 3.42
C GLN A 247 -18.67 7.85 3.06
N PHE A 248 -18.17 6.62 3.20
CA PHE A 248 -16.80 6.22 2.91
C PHE A 248 -16.81 5.36 1.66
N SER A 249 -16.85 6.02 0.50
CA SER A 249 -16.87 5.31 -0.77
C SER A 249 -15.52 4.61 -0.98
N ALA A 250 -15.57 3.34 -1.39
CA ALA A 250 -14.38 2.58 -1.72
C ALA A 250 -13.57 3.25 -2.85
N PHE A 251 -14.25 3.89 -3.81
CA PHE A 251 -13.60 4.60 -4.92
C PHE A 251 -12.79 5.83 -4.44
N ASP A 252 -13.35 6.65 -3.54
CA ASP A 252 -12.65 7.82 -3.03
C ASP A 252 -11.47 7.41 -2.14
N PHE A 253 -11.64 6.33 -1.37
CA PHE A 253 -10.55 5.73 -0.63
C PHE A 253 -9.42 5.25 -1.56
N GLU A 254 -9.74 4.52 -2.63
CA GLU A 254 -8.77 4.09 -3.64
C GLU A 254 -7.97 5.27 -4.20
N ALA A 255 -8.67 6.32 -4.62
CA ALA A 255 -8.04 7.51 -5.18
C ALA A 255 -7.13 8.19 -4.15
N THR A 256 -7.61 8.35 -2.92
CA THR A 256 -6.84 8.95 -1.82
C THR A 256 -5.58 8.14 -1.53
N LEU A 257 -5.67 6.81 -1.49
CA LEU A 257 -4.52 5.97 -1.20
C LEU A 257 -3.50 6.02 -2.33
N VAL A 258 -3.93 5.98 -3.59
CA VAL A 258 -3.04 6.11 -4.75
C VAL A 258 -2.28 7.44 -4.71
N MET A 259 -2.97 8.54 -4.42
CA MET A 259 -2.34 9.85 -4.25
C MET A 259 -1.35 9.87 -3.08
N ARG A 260 -1.66 9.18 -1.99
CA ARG A 260 -0.74 9.06 -0.84
C ARG A 260 0.51 8.25 -1.19
N LEU A 261 0.37 7.13 -1.91
CA LEU A 261 1.50 6.33 -2.39
C LEU A 261 2.39 7.13 -3.36
N GLN A 262 1.79 7.99 -4.19
CA GLN A 262 2.54 8.92 -5.04
C GLN A 262 3.30 9.97 -4.21
N SER A 263 2.65 10.54 -3.19
CA SER A 263 3.31 11.46 -2.26
C SER A 263 4.46 10.79 -1.52
N PHE A 264 4.34 9.51 -1.17
CA PHE A 264 5.45 8.75 -0.58
C PHE A 264 6.62 8.65 -1.54
N LEU A 265 6.39 8.29 -2.81
CA LEU A 265 7.46 8.20 -3.80
C LEU A 265 8.21 9.52 -3.96
N PHE A 266 7.48 10.64 -4.03
CA PHE A 266 8.07 11.97 -4.19
C PHE A 266 8.70 12.53 -2.91
N GLY A 267 8.34 12.01 -1.74
CA GLY A 267 8.95 12.38 -0.46
C GLY A 267 10.28 11.66 -0.18
N LEU A 268 10.66 10.67 -1.00
CA LEU A 268 11.94 9.95 -0.88
C LEU A 268 13.01 10.57 -1.77
N GLU A 269 14.28 10.25 -1.51
CA GLU A 269 15.37 10.77 -2.33
C GLU A 269 15.20 10.39 -3.82
N THR A 270 15.31 11.36 -4.73
CA THR A 270 15.27 11.07 -6.17
C THR A 270 16.53 10.31 -6.60
N PRO A 271 16.42 9.14 -7.25
CA PRO A 271 17.58 8.35 -7.66
C PRO A 271 18.52 9.14 -8.58
N ILE A 272 19.83 8.93 -8.43
CA ILE A 272 20.83 9.69 -9.17
C ILE A 272 20.72 9.51 -10.70
N LEU A 273 20.32 8.33 -11.16
CA LEU A 273 20.09 8.06 -12.59
C LEU A 273 18.85 8.79 -13.12
N VAL A 274 17.84 9.05 -12.27
CA VAL A 274 16.71 9.92 -12.65
C VAL A 274 17.20 11.35 -12.80
N LYS A 275 17.99 11.86 -11.84
CA LYS A 275 18.56 13.23 -11.92
C LYS A 275 19.44 13.41 -13.16
N LEU A 276 20.16 12.37 -13.58
CA LEU A 276 20.93 12.36 -14.83
C LEU A 276 20.02 12.40 -16.06
N GLU A 277 18.97 11.58 -16.10
CA GLU A 277 18.00 11.53 -17.19
C GLU A 277 17.25 12.85 -17.37
N THR A 278 16.90 13.52 -16.27
CA THR A 278 16.15 14.79 -16.27
C THR A 278 17.03 16.04 -16.39
N GLY A 279 18.36 15.89 -16.35
CA GLY A 279 19.30 17.02 -16.39
C GLY A 279 19.39 17.83 -15.10
N GLU A 280 18.90 17.29 -13.98
CA GLU A 280 18.92 17.92 -12.65
C GLU A 280 20.26 17.73 -11.91
N MET A 281 21.23 17.04 -12.51
CA MET A 281 22.56 16.89 -11.93
C MET A 281 23.39 18.16 -12.14
N ASN A 282 23.55 18.96 -11.09
CA ASN A 282 24.49 20.09 -11.07
C ASN A 282 25.95 19.59 -11.10
N LEU A 283 26.47 19.29 -12.28
CA LEU A 283 27.87 18.90 -12.49
C LEU A 283 28.88 20.05 -12.27
N TYR A 284 28.42 21.27 -12.03
CA TYR A 284 29.23 22.50 -11.94
C TYR A 284 29.10 23.25 -10.61
N GLY A 285 28.77 22.56 -9.53
CA GLY A 285 28.58 23.17 -8.20
C GLY A 285 29.70 22.90 -7.20
N ASP A 286 30.98 22.99 -7.57
CA ASP A 286 32.09 23.25 -6.59
C ASP A 286 33.46 23.50 -7.25
N LYS A 287 33.51 24.38 -8.26
CA LYS A 287 34.76 24.99 -8.73
C LYS A 287 34.59 26.49 -8.81
N ASN A 288 34.46 27.14 -7.67
CA ASN A 288 34.80 28.56 -7.50
C ASN A 288 34.98 28.83 -6.00
N GLY A 289 36.11 28.36 -5.48
CA GLY A 289 36.61 28.67 -4.14
C GLY A 289 38.13 28.71 -4.16
N GLY A 290 38.70 29.36 -5.16
CA GLY A 290 40.14 29.57 -5.30
C GLY A 290 40.41 30.83 -6.10
N GLY A 291 40.85 31.89 -5.40
CA GLY A 291 41.32 33.16 -5.97
C GLY A 291 40.51 34.35 -5.49
N GLU A 292 40.88 34.95 -4.37
CA GLU A 292 41.89 36.02 -4.25
C GLU A 292 42.55 35.97 -2.86
#